data_AF-A0A1Q3BZV7-F1
#
_entry.id   AF-A0A1Q3BZV7-F1
#
_cell.length_a   1.000
_cell.length_b   1.000
_cell.length_c   1.000
_cell.angle_alpha   90.00
_cell.angle_beta   90.00
_cell.angle_gamma   90.00
#
_symmetry.space_group_name_H-M   'P 1'
#
loop_
_entity.id
_entity.type
_entity.pdbx_description
1 polymer ?
#
loop_
_entity_poly.entity_id
_entity_poly.type
_entity_poly.pdbx_seq_one_letter_code
_entity_poly.pdbx_strand_id
1 'polypeptide(L)'
;LIFLRHHIDDGLKYEYLTVENSLELWQNLNDRFEHLKAVVLPKALNDWAQLFQDFKTVSEYNSTLFKIVSQLKMCGEVITEDMLLEKTYRTFHASNVLLQQQYRLHGFKKYRELIGSLLIAEQNNELLLQNHVSRPTGSASLPEVNATSSHFRGRGGGRGRRGNGRNQNFLGPRNNNSMKWQNPDTKQRQKWRNPGQSSNAQSKRGNCHRCGMEGHWHRACRTAKHCVDLYQASLNEKGKQI
;
A
#
# COMPACT_ATOMS: atom_id res chain seq x y z
N LEU A 1 -19.82 -26.65 45.96
CA LEU A 1 -20.22 -27.68 44.97
C LEU A 1 -21.23 -27.15 43.97
N ILE A 2 -22.40 -26.67 44.45
CA ILE A 2 -23.51 -26.18 43.61
C ILE A 2 -23.06 -25.12 42.60
N PHE A 3 -22.27 -24.14 43.06
CA PHE A 3 -21.73 -23.09 42.20
C PHE A 3 -20.88 -23.64 41.03
N LEU A 4 -19.90 -24.50 41.31
CA LEU A 4 -19.07 -25.12 40.27
C LEU A 4 -19.93 -25.94 39.30
N ARG A 5 -20.83 -26.79 39.82
CA ARG A 5 -21.72 -27.61 38.99
C ARG A 5 -22.68 -26.80 38.12
N HIS A 6 -23.04 -25.58 38.52
CA HIS A 6 -23.91 -24.72 37.73
C HIS A 6 -23.19 -24.17 36.49
N HIS A 7 -21.89 -23.87 36.62
CA HIS A 7 -21.12 -23.15 35.60
C HIS A 7 -20.22 -24.01 34.71
N ILE A 8 -20.03 -25.29 35.01
CA ILE A 8 -19.32 -26.21 34.12
C ILE A 8 -20.23 -26.70 32.98
N ASP A 9 -19.61 -27.13 31.88
CA ASP A 9 -20.30 -27.72 30.73
C ASP A 9 -21.12 -28.95 31.13
N ASP A 10 -22.26 -29.17 30.47
CA ASP A 10 -23.18 -30.27 30.81
C ASP A 10 -22.50 -31.64 30.67
N GLY A 11 -21.60 -31.84 29.70
CA GLY A 11 -20.84 -33.08 29.57
C GLY A 11 -19.95 -33.34 30.79
N LEU A 12 -19.30 -32.29 31.31
CA LEU A 12 -18.50 -32.37 32.54
C LEU A 12 -19.37 -32.59 33.77
N LYS A 13 -20.61 -32.07 33.81
CA LYS A 13 -21.54 -32.33 34.91
C LYS A 13 -21.80 -33.83 35.04
N TYR A 14 -22.10 -34.51 33.92
CA TYR A 14 -22.36 -35.95 33.86
C TYR A 14 -21.15 -36.77 34.32
N GLU A 15 -19.96 -36.46 33.82
CA GLU A 15 -18.74 -37.20 34.17
C GLU A 15 -18.38 -37.09 35.66
N TYR A 16 -18.61 -35.93 36.28
CA TYR A 16 -18.30 -35.70 37.69
C TYR A 16 -19.54 -35.75 38.60
N LEU A 17 -20.63 -36.40 38.21
CA LEU A 17 -21.86 -36.49 39.03
C LEU A 17 -21.60 -37.06 40.43
N THR A 18 -20.70 -38.04 40.53
CA THR A 18 -20.41 -38.77 41.79
C THR A 18 -19.45 -38.04 42.73
N VAL A 19 -18.80 -36.96 42.29
CA VAL A 19 -17.83 -36.22 43.12
C VAL A 19 -18.57 -35.28 44.08
N GLU A 20 -18.71 -35.68 45.34
CA GLU A 20 -19.43 -34.91 46.35
C GLU A 20 -18.58 -33.77 46.94
N ASN A 21 -17.26 -33.91 46.92
CA ASN A 21 -16.34 -32.91 47.47
C ASN A 21 -16.05 -31.80 46.45
N SER A 22 -16.20 -30.55 46.87
CA SER A 22 -15.97 -29.38 46.00
C SER A 22 -14.50 -29.17 45.66
N LEU A 23 -13.60 -29.48 46.59
CA LEU A 23 -12.16 -29.36 46.39
C LEU A 23 -11.66 -30.40 45.38
N GLU A 24 -12.14 -31.64 45.52
CA GLU A 24 -11.82 -32.73 44.61
C GLU A 24 -12.35 -32.45 43.19
N LEU A 25 -13.60 -31.97 43.07
CA LEU A 25 -14.15 -31.55 41.78
C LEU A 25 -13.29 -30.46 41.13
N TRP A 26 -12.87 -29.46 41.90
CA TRP A 26 -12.01 -28.40 41.40
C TRP A 26 -10.65 -28.92 40.95
N GLN A 27 -9.99 -29.77 41.75
CA GLN A 27 -8.71 -30.39 41.40
C GLN A 27 -8.81 -31.19 40.10
N ASN A 28 -9.82 -32.06 39.97
CA ASN A 28 -10.04 -32.87 38.77
C ASN A 28 -10.27 -32.00 37.51
N LEU A 29 -11.06 -30.92 37.64
CA LEU A 29 -11.29 -29.97 36.54
C LEU A 29 -10.01 -29.22 36.18
N ASN A 30 -9.25 -28.79 37.19
CA ASN A 30 -7.99 -28.10 37.00
C ASN A 30 -6.96 -29.01 36.30
N ASP A 31 -6.81 -30.24 36.75
CA ASP A 31 -5.88 -31.21 36.15
C ASP A 31 -6.23 -31.48 34.68
N ARG A 32 -7.51 -31.68 34.37
CA ARG A 32 -7.95 -31.80 32.98
C ARG A 32 -7.66 -30.55 32.16
N PHE A 33 -7.87 -29.36 32.73
CA PHE A 33 -7.58 -28.10 32.05
C PHE A 33 -6.08 -27.92 31.80
N GLU A 34 -5.22 -28.27 32.76
CA GLU A 34 -3.77 -28.27 32.58
C GLU A 34 -3.33 -29.26 31.48
N HIS A 35 -3.93 -30.45 31.42
CA HIS A 35 -3.71 -31.37 30.29
C HIS A 35 -4.15 -30.77 28.96
N LEU A 36 -5.29 -30.07 28.90
CA LEU A 36 -5.74 -29.38 27.69
C LEU A 36 -4.75 -28.29 27.26
N LYS A 37 -4.21 -27.49 28.20
CA LYS A 37 -3.17 -26.50 27.88
C LYS A 37 -1.94 -27.15 27.28
N ALA A 38 -1.48 -28.29 27.82
CA ALA A 38 -0.32 -29.00 27.30
C ALA A 38 -0.48 -29.45 25.84
N VAL A 39 -1.70 -29.76 25.41
CA VAL A 39 -2.01 -30.15 24.03
C VAL A 39 -2.23 -28.93 23.12
N VAL A 40 -2.92 -27.89 23.63
CA VAL A 40 -3.28 -26.70 22.85
C VAL A 40 -2.08 -25.76 22.64
N LEU A 41 -1.22 -25.61 23.64
CA LEU A 41 -0.12 -24.64 23.61
C LEU A 41 0.85 -24.87 22.43
N PRO A 42 1.39 -26.09 22.18
CA PRO A 42 2.29 -26.33 21.06
C PRO A 42 1.64 -26.01 19.71
N LYS A 43 0.35 -26.33 19.57
CA LYS A 43 -0.43 -26.03 18.37
C LYS A 43 -0.59 -24.52 18.18
N ALA A 44 -1.01 -23.81 19.22
CA ALA A 44 -1.22 -22.36 19.17
C ALA A 44 0.09 -21.60 18.89
N LEU A 45 1.23 -22.06 19.43
CA LEU A 45 2.55 -21.51 19.12
C LEU A 45 2.95 -21.75 17.67
N ASN A 46 2.67 -22.94 17.13
CA ASN A 46 2.91 -23.23 15.72
C ASN A 46 2.02 -22.38 14.82
N ASP A 47 0.72 -22.29 15.11
CA ASP A 47 -0.23 -21.46 14.37
C ASP A 47 0.18 -19.98 14.42
N TRP A 48 0.63 -19.50 15.58
CA TRP A 48 1.21 -18.16 15.72
C TRP A 48 2.44 -18.02 14.83
N ALA A 49 3.40 -18.95 14.88
CA ALA A 49 4.60 -18.89 14.06
C ALA A 49 4.27 -18.88 12.56
N GLN A 50 3.32 -19.71 12.12
CA GLN A 50 2.88 -19.88 10.73
C GLN A 50 1.85 -18.86 10.26
N LEU A 51 1.50 -17.87 11.10
CA LEU A 51 0.65 -16.74 10.72
C LEU A 51 1.42 -15.80 9.76
N PHE A 52 1.67 -16.28 8.55
CA PHE A 52 2.25 -15.60 7.39
C PHE A 52 1.47 -15.95 6.12
N GLN A 53 0.23 -16.44 6.28
CA GLN A 53 -0.63 -16.87 5.19
C GLN A 53 -1.17 -15.67 4.39
N ASP A 54 -1.47 -15.93 3.12
CA ASP A 54 -2.09 -14.96 2.21
C ASP A 54 -3.58 -14.82 2.55
N PHE A 55 -3.89 -14.03 3.58
CA PHE A 55 -5.26 -13.66 3.89
C PHE A 55 -5.86 -12.81 2.78
N LYS A 56 -7.12 -13.11 2.41
CA LYS A 56 -7.79 -12.35 1.35
C LYS A 56 -8.23 -10.98 1.82
N THR A 57 -8.55 -10.85 3.11
CA THR A 57 -9.02 -9.60 3.72
C THR A 57 -8.35 -9.34 5.07
N VAL A 58 -8.28 -8.07 5.45
CA VAL A 58 -7.78 -7.64 6.76
C VAL A 58 -8.64 -8.21 7.90
N SER A 59 -9.95 -8.33 7.70
CA SER A 59 -10.88 -8.92 8.68
C SER A 59 -10.61 -10.40 8.95
N GLU A 60 -10.32 -11.18 7.91
CA GLU A 60 -9.98 -12.60 8.04
C GLU A 60 -8.67 -12.80 8.82
N TYR A 61 -7.64 -12.01 8.50
CA TYR A 61 -6.40 -11.96 9.27
C TYR A 61 -6.68 -11.62 10.74
N ASN A 62 -7.46 -10.57 11.00
CA ASN A 62 -7.74 -10.12 12.36
C ASN A 62 -8.46 -11.21 13.19
N SER A 63 -9.44 -11.88 12.59
CA SER A 63 -10.18 -12.97 13.22
C SER A 63 -9.28 -14.15 13.58
N THR A 64 -8.41 -14.57 12.64
CA THR A 64 -7.48 -15.69 12.87
C THR A 64 -6.41 -15.36 13.91
N LEU A 65 -5.83 -14.16 13.85
CA LEU A 65 -4.90 -13.67 14.87
C LEU A 65 -5.54 -13.74 16.27
N PHE A 66 -6.76 -13.22 16.44
CA PHE A 66 -7.41 -13.22 17.75
C PHE A 66 -7.80 -14.62 18.24
N LYS A 67 -8.14 -15.55 17.35
CA LYS A 67 -8.36 -16.96 17.73
C LYS A 67 -7.09 -17.57 18.34
N ILE A 68 -5.94 -17.37 17.69
CA ILE A 68 -4.64 -17.88 18.18
C ILE A 68 -4.25 -17.19 19.48
N VAL A 69 -4.36 -15.86 19.54
CA VAL A 69 -4.03 -15.08 20.75
C VAL A 69 -4.88 -15.50 21.94
N SER A 70 -6.16 -15.82 21.71
CA SER A 70 -7.05 -16.31 22.78
C SER A 70 -6.58 -17.66 23.31
N GLN A 71 -6.15 -18.58 22.44
CA GLN A 71 -5.60 -19.87 22.85
C GLN A 71 -4.29 -19.72 23.62
N LEU A 72 -3.39 -18.85 23.16
CA LEU A 72 -2.13 -18.54 23.85
C LEU A 72 -2.37 -17.97 25.25
N LYS A 73 -3.26 -16.97 25.36
CA LYS A 73 -3.64 -16.38 26.66
C LYS A 73 -4.29 -17.40 27.59
N MET A 74 -5.15 -18.27 27.06
CA MET A 74 -5.75 -19.38 27.82
C MET A 74 -4.68 -20.35 28.36
N CYS A 75 -3.57 -20.52 27.65
CA CYS A 75 -2.43 -21.33 28.10
C CYS A 75 -1.47 -20.58 29.03
N GLY A 76 -1.75 -19.32 29.39
CA GLY A 76 -0.92 -18.50 30.28
C GLY A 76 0.16 -17.68 29.57
N GLU A 77 0.19 -17.67 28.24
CA GLU A 77 1.16 -16.87 27.49
C GLU A 77 0.80 -15.38 27.51
N VAL A 78 1.80 -14.54 27.77
CA VAL A 78 1.64 -13.08 27.81
C VAL A 78 1.83 -12.51 26.40
N ILE A 79 0.72 -12.12 25.77
CA ILE A 79 0.74 -11.45 24.47
C ILE A 79 0.55 -9.94 24.64
N THR A 80 1.58 -9.17 24.30
CA THR A 80 1.58 -7.70 24.40
C THR A 80 1.09 -7.03 23.12
N GLU A 81 0.76 -5.73 23.21
CA GLU A 81 0.41 -4.90 22.05
C GLU A 81 1.55 -4.88 21.02
N ASP A 82 2.79 -4.70 21.47
CA ASP A 82 3.97 -4.67 20.59
C ASP A 82 4.15 -5.99 19.82
N MET A 83 3.88 -7.13 20.46
CA MET A 83 3.91 -8.43 19.78
C MET A 83 2.86 -8.52 18.67
N LEU A 84 1.64 -8.03 18.91
CA LEU A 84 0.57 -8.00 17.89
C LEU A 84 0.94 -7.08 16.73
N LEU A 85 1.48 -5.90 17.04
CA LEU A 85 1.92 -4.92 16.05
C LEU A 85 3.05 -5.49 15.18
N GLU A 86 4.14 -5.95 15.79
CA GLU A 86 5.26 -6.55 15.05
C GLU A 86 4.83 -7.79 14.28
N LYS A 87 3.96 -8.62 14.85
CA LYS A 87 3.44 -9.80 14.15
C LYS A 87 2.70 -9.38 12.89
N THR A 88 1.81 -8.41 12.99
CA THR A 88 1.03 -7.87 11.85
C THR A 88 1.91 -7.18 10.81
N TYR A 89 2.94 -6.44 11.22
CA TYR A 89 3.87 -5.90 10.23
C TYR A 89 4.57 -7.01 9.46
N ARG A 90 4.99 -8.10 10.13
CA ARG A 90 5.72 -9.18 9.47
C ARG A 90 4.84 -10.03 8.55
N THR A 91 3.51 -9.97 8.66
CA THR A 91 2.58 -10.71 7.80
C THR A 91 2.33 -10.06 6.45
N PHE A 92 2.80 -8.83 6.21
CA PHE A 92 2.69 -8.20 4.90
C PHE A 92 3.43 -9.01 3.83
N HIS A 93 2.78 -9.19 2.67
CA HIS A 93 3.39 -9.82 1.51
C HIS A 93 4.64 -9.06 1.05
N ALA A 94 5.62 -9.76 0.47
CA ALA A 94 6.91 -9.18 0.05
C ALA A 94 6.78 -8.03 -0.95
N SER A 95 5.71 -8.01 -1.77
CA SER A 95 5.42 -6.88 -2.66
C SER A 95 5.03 -5.59 -1.92
N ASN A 96 4.59 -5.71 -0.67
CA ASN A 96 4.03 -4.62 0.13
C ASN A 96 4.99 -4.12 1.21
N VAL A 97 6.30 -4.40 1.06
CA VAL A 97 7.34 -3.97 2.01
C VAL A 97 7.36 -2.45 2.21
N LEU A 98 7.11 -1.65 1.16
CA LEU A 98 7.03 -0.20 1.30
C LEU A 98 5.83 0.24 2.16
N LEU A 99 4.68 -0.38 1.97
CA LEU A 99 3.48 -0.10 2.76
C LEU A 99 3.71 -0.49 4.23
N GLN A 100 4.29 -1.67 4.47
CA GLN A 100 4.70 -2.10 5.80
C GLN A 100 5.61 -1.07 6.48
N GLN A 101 6.61 -0.53 5.78
CA GLN A 101 7.50 0.51 6.31
C GLN A 101 6.75 1.80 6.65
N GLN A 102 5.80 2.22 5.80
CA GLN A 102 4.97 3.40 6.06
C GLN A 102 4.15 3.26 7.35
N TYR A 103 3.48 2.12 7.56
CA TYR A 103 2.72 1.89 8.78
C TYR A 103 3.62 1.79 10.02
N ARG A 104 4.83 1.22 9.89
CA ARG A 104 5.83 1.22 10.98
C ARG A 104 6.24 2.64 11.38
N LEU A 105 6.49 3.52 10.39
CA LEU A 105 6.85 4.92 10.63
C LEU A 105 5.72 5.74 11.28
N HIS A 106 4.47 5.33 11.08
CA HIS A 106 3.32 5.97 11.73
C HIS A 106 3.34 5.76 13.26
N GLY A 107 4.02 4.73 13.77
CA GLY A 107 4.29 4.58 15.20
C GLY A 107 3.06 4.26 16.05
N PHE A 108 2.19 3.37 15.58
CA PHE A 108 1.03 2.90 16.35
C PHE A 108 1.44 2.31 17.71
N LYS A 109 0.68 2.63 18.77
CA LYS A 109 0.90 2.09 20.12
C LYS A 109 -0.07 1.00 20.51
N LYS A 110 -1.21 0.92 19.82
CA LYS A 110 -2.25 -0.09 20.07
C LYS A 110 -2.59 -0.80 18.78
N TYR A 111 -2.73 -2.12 18.85
CA TYR A 111 -3.09 -2.95 17.71
C TYR A 111 -4.39 -2.50 17.03
N ARG A 112 -5.39 -2.09 17.83
CA ARG A 112 -6.67 -1.58 17.32
C ARG A 112 -6.55 -0.38 16.37
N GLU A 113 -5.53 0.46 16.56
CA GLU A 113 -5.30 1.64 15.71
C GLU A 113 -4.68 1.22 14.38
N LEU A 114 -3.74 0.27 14.40
CA LEU A 114 -3.16 -0.31 13.20
C LEU A 114 -4.24 -1.02 12.38
N ILE A 115 -4.99 -1.95 12.98
CA ILE A 115 -5.98 -2.74 12.25
C ILE A 115 -7.12 -1.88 11.70
N GLY A 116 -7.57 -0.87 12.46
CA GLY A 116 -8.53 0.10 11.97
C GLY A 116 -8.01 0.87 10.76
N SER A 117 -6.74 1.29 10.79
CA SER A 117 -6.12 1.98 9.64
C SER A 117 -5.99 1.08 8.41
N LEU A 118 -5.74 -0.22 8.60
CA LEU A 118 -5.67 -1.20 7.51
C LEU A 118 -7.04 -1.46 6.90
N LEU A 119 -8.08 -1.60 7.73
CA LEU A 119 -9.46 -1.78 7.26
C LEU A 119 -9.95 -0.59 6.43
N ILE A 120 -9.66 0.64 6.88
CA ILE A 120 -10.00 1.86 6.12
C ILE A 120 -9.27 1.88 4.78
N ALA A 121 -7.98 1.51 4.75
CA ALA A 121 -7.21 1.46 3.52
C ALA A 121 -7.71 0.39 2.55
N GLU A 122 -8.07 -0.79 3.04
CA GLU A 122 -8.69 -1.86 2.25
C GLU A 122 -10.00 -1.37 1.59
N GLN A 123 -10.90 -0.77 2.38
CA GLN A 123 -12.17 -0.25 1.85
C GLN A 123 -11.97 0.86 0.82
N ASN A 124 -11.01 1.77 1.05
CA ASN A 124 -10.69 2.83 0.10
C ASN A 124 -10.16 2.27 -1.23
N ASN A 125 -9.33 1.22 -1.18
CA ASN A 125 -8.82 0.55 -2.37
C ASN A 125 -9.94 -0.14 -3.15
N GLU A 126 -10.87 -0.82 -2.48
CA GLU A 126 -12.04 -1.42 -3.13
C GLU A 126 -12.88 -0.36 -3.86
N LEU A 127 -13.14 0.78 -3.21
CA LEU A 127 -13.88 1.89 -3.83
C LEU A 127 -13.13 2.48 -5.02
N LEU A 128 -11.80 2.62 -4.95
CA LEU A 128 -10.98 3.08 -6.08
C LEU A 128 -11.07 2.13 -7.28
N LEU A 129 -11.06 0.82 -7.04
CA LEU A 129 -11.22 -0.20 -8.08
C LEU A 129 -12.62 -0.13 -8.70
N GLN A 130 -13.67 0.01 -7.89
CA GLN A 130 -15.04 0.19 -8.38
C GLN A 130 -15.17 1.46 -9.23
N ASN A 131 -14.60 2.58 -8.80
CA ASN A 131 -14.62 3.83 -9.56
C ASN A 131 -13.95 3.70 -10.94
N HIS A 132 -12.88 2.90 -11.04
CA HIS A 132 -12.25 2.61 -12.33
C HIS A 132 -13.18 1.82 -13.25
N VAL A 133 -13.87 0.80 -12.73
CA VAL A 133 -14.80 -0.04 -13.49
C VAL A 133 -16.08 0.70 -13.85
N SER A 134 -16.61 1.56 -12.97
CA SER A 134 -17.81 2.37 -13.21
C SER A 134 -17.58 3.55 -14.15
N ARG A 135 -16.33 3.84 -14.52
CA ARG A 135 -16.02 4.88 -15.51
C ARG A 135 -16.61 4.43 -16.86
N PRO A 136 -17.50 5.21 -17.49
CA PRO A 136 -18.02 4.84 -18.80
C PRO A 136 -16.88 4.65 -19.78
N THR A 137 -16.87 3.53 -20.50
CA THR A 137 -16.03 3.30 -21.70
C THR A 137 -16.48 4.29 -22.78
N GLY A 138 -16.05 5.55 -22.64
CA GLY A 138 -16.62 6.66 -23.38
C GLY A 138 -16.03 8.03 -23.08
N SER A 139 -15.12 8.18 -22.11
CA SER A 139 -14.13 9.27 -22.22
C SER A 139 -13.10 8.84 -23.25
N ALA A 140 -13.46 9.01 -24.53
CA ALA A 140 -12.50 8.94 -25.63
C ALA A 140 -11.22 9.65 -25.20
N SER A 141 -10.06 9.06 -25.45
CA SER A 141 -8.85 9.88 -25.58
C SER A 141 -9.25 11.05 -26.48
N LEU A 142 -9.14 12.28 -25.98
CA LEU A 142 -9.33 13.46 -26.81
C LEU A 142 -8.58 13.16 -28.11
N PRO A 143 -9.20 13.31 -29.30
CA PRO A 143 -8.46 13.13 -30.54
C PRO A 143 -7.24 14.03 -30.40
N GLU A 144 -6.07 13.46 -30.63
CA GLU A 144 -4.81 14.19 -30.59
C GLU A 144 -4.91 15.27 -31.68
N VAL A 145 -5.40 16.47 -31.31
CA VAL A 145 -5.48 17.64 -32.18
C VAL A 145 -4.09 18.24 -32.27
N ASN A 146 -3.14 17.45 -32.74
CA ASN A 146 -1.85 17.87 -33.28
C ASN A 146 -1.71 17.32 -34.71
N ALA A 147 -2.78 17.38 -35.51
CA ALA A 147 -2.61 17.49 -36.96
C ALA A 147 -2.23 18.95 -37.25
N THR A 148 -0.96 19.28 -37.08
CA THR A 148 -0.42 20.53 -37.63
C THR A 148 -0.57 20.44 -39.14
N SER A 149 -1.60 21.12 -39.66
CA SER A 149 -1.77 21.45 -41.07
C SER A 149 -0.53 22.21 -41.54
N SER A 150 0.49 21.49 -42.00
CA SER A 150 1.55 22.08 -42.80
C SER A 150 1.07 22.13 -44.24
N HIS A 151 0.44 23.24 -44.60
CA HIS A 151 0.34 23.68 -45.99
C HIS A 151 1.75 23.83 -46.57
N PHE A 152 2.29 22.75 -47.15
CA PHE A 152 3.35 22.86 -48.15
C PHE A 152 2.82 22.37 -49.48
N ARG A 153 2.71 23.34 -50.38
CA ARG A 153 2.34 23.19 -51.78
C ARG A 153 3.12 22.05 -52.42
N GLY A 154 2.39 21.19 -53.12
CA GLY A 154 2.98 20.12 -53.91
C GLY A 154 3.95 20.63 -54.97
N ARG A 155 4.98 19.83 -55.23
CA ARG A 155 5.58 19.64 -56.55
C ARG A 155 6.07 18.21 -56.64
N GLY A 156 5.45 17.46 -57.55
CA GLY A 156 5.74 16.06 -57.79
C GLY A 156 7.06 15.81 -58.51
N GLY A 157 7.38 14.52 -58.59
CA GLY A 157 8.50 13.93 -59.32
C GLY A 157 9.09 12.83 -58.45
N GLY A 158 9.13 11.55 -58.81
CA GLY A 158 8.91 10.86 -60.08
C GLY A 158 9.70 9.56 -59.91
N ARG A 159 9.03 8.40 -60.04
CA ARG A 159 9.68 7.09 -59.99
C ARG A 159 10.64 6.97 -61.18
N GLY A 160 11.92 6.69 -60.94
CA GLY A 160 12.91 6.47 -61.99
C GLY A 160 14.08 5.60 -61.52
N ARG A 161 14.12 4.35 -62.00
CA ARG A 161 15.25 3.42 -61.93
C ARG A 161 16.25 3.74 -63.05
N ARG A 162 17.56 3.76 -62.76
CA ARG A 162 18.71 3.13 -63.49
C ARG A 162 20.01 3.92 -63.36
N GLY A 163 21.12 3.17 -63.25
CA GLY A 163 22.52 3.61 -63.37
C GLY A 163 23.35 3.07 -62.19
N ASN A 164 23.74 1.80 -62.16
CA ASN A 164 24.79 1.12 -62.92
C ASN A 164 26.17 1.80 -62.80
N GLY A 165 27.02 1.22 -61.94
CA GLY A 165 28.40 1.64 -61.73
C GLY A 165 29.20 0.64 -60.88
N ARG A 166 29.60 -0.48 -61.51
CA ARG A 166 30.79 -1.33 -61.29
C ARG A 166 31.06 -1.87 -59.85
N ASN A 167 30.91 -3.19 -59.63
CA ASN A 167 32.00 -4.20 -59.57
C ASN A 167 33.22 -3.67 -58.80
N GLN A 168 33.79 -4.30 -57.77
CA GLN A 168 33.97 -5.71 -57.41
C GLN A 168 34.80 -5.60 -56.09
N ASN A 169 34.54 -6.27 -54.96
CA ASN A 169 34.91 -7.66 -54.72
C ASN A 169 34.56 -8.07 -53.29
N PHE A 170 34.23 -9.35 -53.19
CA PHE A 170 34.04 -10.19 -52.02
C PHE A 170 34.97 -9.91 -50.83
N LEU A 171 34.41 -9.96 -49.62
CA LEU A 171 34.73 -10.95 -48.57
C LEU A 171 33.69 -10.76 -47.44
N GLY A 172 32.88 -11.79 -47.15
CA GLY A 172 32.23 -11.91 -45.84
C GLY A 172 33.23 -12.49 -44.82
N PRO A 173 32.76 -13.15 -43.75
CA PRO A 173 31.82 -12.75 -42.69
C PRO A 173 32.50 -12.90 -41.31
N ARG A 174 31.73 -12.78 -40.21
CA ARG A 174 32.07 -13.25 -38.83
C ARG A 174 33.20 -12.46 -38.13
N ASN A 175 33.32 -12.34 -36.82
CA ASN A 175 32.54 -12.53 -35.59
C ASN A 175 33.52 -12.22 -34.43
N ASN A 176 32.96 -12.07 -33.22
CA ASN A 176 33.62 -12.23 -31.90
C ASN A 176 34.42 -11.06 -31.29
N ASN A 177 33.77 -10.45 -30.30
CA ASN A 177 34.21 -10.29 -28.90
C ASN A 177 35.64 -10.72 -28.52
N SER A 178 36.41 -9.82 -27.90
CA SER A 178 37.16 -10.07 -26.65
C SER A 178 37.96 -8.82 -26.19
N MET A 179 37.67 -8.40 -24.94
CA MET A 179 38.55 -7.85 -23.87
C MET A 179 39.69 -6.86 -24.21
N LYS A 180 39.69 -5.61 -23.72
CA LYS A 180 39.98 -5.08 -22.36
C LYS A 180 41.44 -4.61 -22.18
N TRP A 181 41.55 -3.37 -21.67
CA TRP A 181 42.71 -2.67 -21.06
C TRP A 181 43.64 -1.86 -21.98
N GLN A 182 43.66 -0.53 -21.87
CA GLN A 182 44.52 0.27 -20.95
C GLN A 182 44.28 1.78 -21.21
N ASN A 183 44.09 2.56 -20.14
CA ASN A 183 44.10 4.04 -20.17
C ASN A 183 45.54 4.57 -20.32
N PRO A 184 45.72 5.79 -20.84
CA PRO A 184 46.08 6.88 -19.92
C PRO A 184 45.35 8.21 -20.18
N ASP A 185 44.99 8.85 -19.06
CA ASP A 185 44.79 10.28 -18.79
C ASP A 185 44.22 11.22 -19.88
N THR A 186 43.04 11.80 -19.58
CA THR A 186 42.92 13.26 -19.45
C THR A 186 41.67 13.65 -18.67
N LYS A 187 41.89 14.51 -17.68
CA LYS A 187 40.92 15.08 -16.75
C LYS A 187 39.90 15.96 -17.48
N GLN A 188 38.61 15.65 -17.39
CA GLN A 188 37.60 16.70 -17.14
C GLN A 188 36.29 16.12 -16.59
N ARG A 189 35.94 16.65 -15.41
CA ARG A 189 34.81 16.34 -14.54
C ARG A 189 33.46 16.24 -15.27
N GLN A 190 32.78 15.10 -15.13
CA GLN A 190 31.33 15.07 -15.05
C GLN A 190 30.91 15.12 -13.58
N LYS A 191 30.22 16.19 -13.19
CA LYS A 191 29.67 16.35 -11.83
C LYS A 191 28.17 16.04 -11.89
N TRP A 192 27.85 14.79 -11.58
CA TRP A 192 26.52 14.42 -11.08
C TRP A 192 26.27 15.18 -9.78
N ARG A 193 25.16 15.92 -9.69
CA ARG A 193 24.64 16.44 -8.42
C ARG A 193 23.36 15.69 -8.08
N ASN A 194 23.44 15.00 -6.95
CA ASN A 194 22.30 14.57 -6.16
C ASN A 194 21.47 15.76 -5.64
N PRO A 195 20.19 15.49 -5.29
CA PRO A 195 19.24 16.44 -4.73
C PRO A 195 19.52 16.67 -3.23
N GLY A 196 19.46 17.93 -2.80
CA GLY A 196 19.67 18.36 -1.43
C GLY A 196 19.29 19.83 -1.28
N GLN A 197 18.42 20.10 -0.33
CA GLN A 197 17.57 21.26 -0.19
C GLN A 197 18.28 22.59 0.12
N SER A 198 17.48 23.65 -0.06
CA SER A 198 17.43 24.90 0.70
C SER A 198 18.06 26.13 0.03
N SER A 199 17.18 27.01 -0.44
CA SER A 199 17.25 28.43 -0.10
C SER A 199 15.89 29.06 -0.36
N ASN A 200 15.30 29.61 0.70
CA ASN A 200 14.17 30.52 0.69
C ASN A 200 14.25 31.49 -0.49
N ALA A 201 13.33 31.35 -1.45
CA ALA A 201 12.95 32.44 -2.33
C ALA A 201 11.45 32.63 -2.13
N GLN A 202 11.12 33.37 -1.08
CA GLN A 202 9.83 33.98 -0.85
C GLN A 202 9.61 35.02 -1.97
N SER A 203 9.42 34.56 -3.21
CA SER A 203 9.00 35.44 -4.30
C SER A 203 7.52 35.72 -4.03
N LYS A 204 7.21 36.93 -3.56
CA LYS A 204 5.86 37.50 -3.60
C LYS A 204 5.36 37.42 -5.05
N ARG A 205 4.75 36.29 -5.42
CA ARG A 205 4.09 36.10 -6.72
C ARG A 205 2.69 36.66 -6.52
N GLY A 206 2.45 37.83 -7.12
CA GLY A 206 1.15 38.49 -7.06
C GLY A 206 0.00 37.55 -7.45
N ASN A 207 -1.20 37.91 -7.02
CA ASN A 207 -2.41 37.12 -7.20
C ASN A 207 -2.62 36.80 -8.70
N CYS A 208 -2.98 35.56 -8.99
CA CYS A 208 -3.34 35.15 -10.35
C CYS A 208 -4.60 35.90 -10.80
N HIS A 209 -4.53 36.67 -11.89
CA HIS A 209 -5.67 37.44 -12.41
C HIS A 209 -6.86 36.55 -12.84
N ARG A 210 -6.65 35.23 -12.97
CA ARG A 210 -7.71 34.26 -13.34
C ARG A 210 -8.51 33.75 -12.15
N CYS A 211 -7.85 33.50 -11.02
CA CYS A 211 -8.47 32.82 -9.88
C CYS A 211 -8.26 33.51 -8.53
N GLY A 212 -7.53 34.62 -8.48
CA GLY A 212 -7.24 35.39 -7.27
C GLY A 212 -6.20 34.76 -6.33
N MET A 213 -5.79 33.51 -6.56
CA MET A 213 -4.83 32.80 -5.70
C MET A 213 -3.38 33.17 -6.02
N GLU A 214 -2.55 33.27 -4.99
CA GLU A 214 -1.11 33.56 -5.13
C GLU A 214 -0.31 32.35 -5.60
N GLY A 215 0.93 32.57 -6.04
CA GLY A 215 1.90 31.50 -6.32
C GLY A 215 2.00 31.04 -7.79
N HIS A 216 1.10 31.48 -8.69
CA HIS A 216 1.15 31.12 -10.11
C HIS A 216 0.64 32.22 -11.07
N TRP A 217 1.10 32.19 -12.33
CA TRP A 217 0.66 33.11 -13.39
C TRP A 217 -0.64 32.63 -14.06
N HIS A 218 -1.42 33.56 -14.64
CA HIS A 218 -2.66 33.26 -15.40
C HIS A 218 -2.47 32.12 -16.42
N ARG A 219 -1.35 32.10 -17.14
CA ARG A 219 -1.03 31.08 -18.15
C ARG A 219 -0.84 29.67 -17.57
N ALA A 220 -0.45 29.57 -16.30
CA ALA A 220 -0.26 28.31 -15.58
C ALA A 220 -1.48 27.94 -14.70
N CYS A 221 -2.54 28.76 -14.72
CA CYS A 221 -3.71 28.55 -13.90
C CYS A 221 -4.53 27.38 -14.45
N ARG A 222 -4.63 26.30 -13.66
CA ARG A 222 -5.45 25.12 -13.97
C ARG A 222 -6.80 25.12 -13.24
N THR A 223 -7.10 26.17 -12.48
CA THR A 223 -8.36 26.28 -11.73
C THR A 223 -9.54 26.27 -12.71
N ALA A 224 -10.49 25.36 -12.47
CA ALA A 224 -11.71 25.29 -13.26
C ALA A 224 -12.58 26.53 -13.00
N LYS A 225 -13.28 27.00 -14.04
CA LYS A 225 -14.07 28.25 -13.99
C LYS A 225 -15.09 28.24 -12.84
N HIS A 226 -15.81 27.13 -12.66
CA HIS A 226 -16.79 26.99 -11.59
C HIS A 226 -16.19 27.17 -10.17
N CYS A 227 -14.94 26.75 -9.94
CA CYS A 227 -14.28 26.96 -8.64
C CYS A 227 -13.93 28.44 -8.41
N VAL A 228 -13.58 29.16 -9.48
CA VAL A 228 -13.32 30.61 -9.41
C VAL A 228 -14.62 31.35 -9.10
N ASP A 229 -15.72 30.97 -9.75
CA ASP A 229 -17.03 31.60 -9.56
C ASP A 229 -17.53 31.41 -8.11
N LEU A 230 -17.37 30.21 -7.53
CA LEU A 230 -17.68 29.94 -6.12
C LEU A 230 -16.82 30.78 -5.15
N TYR A 231 -15.52 30.90 -5.45
CA TYR A 231 -14.62 31.70 -4.62
C TYR A 231 -14.99 33.19 -4.65
N GLN A 232 -15.29 33.74 -5.82
CA GLN A 232 -15.75 35.12 -5.96
C GLN A 232 -17.10 35.35 -5.28
N ALA A 233 -18.04 34.41 -5.39
CA ALA A 233 -19.32 34.46 -4.66
C ALA A 233 -19.11 34.52 -3.14
N SER A 234 -18.19 33.71 -2.60
CA SER A 234 -17.87 33.70 -1.16
C SER A 234 -17.26 35.01 -0.65
N LEU A 235 -16.48 35.71 -1.49
CA LEU A 235 -15.93 37.03 -1.14
C LEU A 235 -17.03 38.10 -1.14
N ASN A 236 -17.99 38.01 -2.06
CA ASN A 236 -19.11 38.94 -2.15
C ASN A 236 -20.14 38.73 -1.02
N GLU A 237 -20.28 37.52 -0.47
CA GLU A 237 -21.09 37.26 0.72
C GLU A 237 -20.47 37.82 2.00
N LYS A 238 -19.14 37.70 2.16
CA LYS A 238 -18.41 38.26 3.31
C LYS A 238 -18.41 39.79 3.35
N GLY A 239 -18.60 40.45 2.20
CA GLY A 239 -18.74 41.91 2.11
C GLY A 239 -20.14 42.45 2.46
N LYS A 240 -21.15 41.59 2.64
CA LYS A 240 -22.53 41.99 2.97
C LYS A 240 -22.90 41.80 4.46
N GLN A 241 -21.97 41.30 5.28
CA GLN A 241 -22.12 41.14 6.73
C GLN A 241 -21.27 42.15 7.53
N ILE A 242 -21.12 43.37 7.01
CA ILE A 242 -20.63 44.54 7.76
C ILE A 242 -21.65 45.66 7.60
#